data_AF-A0A4Z2FDZ9-F1
#
_entry.id   AF-A0A4Z2FDZ9-F1
#
_cell.length_a   1.000
_cell.length_b   1.000
_cell.length_c   1.000
_cell.angle_alpha   90.00
_cell.angle_beta   90.00
_cell.angle_gamma   90.00
#
_symmetry.space_group_name_H-M   'P 1'
#
loop_
_entity.id
_entity.type
_entity.pdbx_description
1 polymer ?
#
loop_
_entity_poly.entity_id
_entity_poly.type
_entity_poly.pdbx_seq_one_letter_code
_entity_poly.pdbx_strand_id
1 'polypeptide(L)'
;MSRCQEPGGGEEQEEVTGMVCQEEDLKDGQMKEVAVGDQTVLLVRTQGQYSAVGSRCSHYNAPLVKGALVGDRVRCPFHGACFNVKTGDIEEYPGLDSLPSYKVKVEDGKVYVSIRKESLKLTKRVKEMCSRAPDVQHTIVLVGGGEDG
;
A
#
# COMPACT_ATOMS: atom_id res chain seq x y z
N MET A 1 -12.62 49.57 3.05
CA MET A 1 -12.32 48.78 4.26
C MET A 1 -13.56 47.99 4.59
N SER A 2 -13.67 46.68 4.36
CA SER A 2 -12.73 45.67 3.87
C SER A 2 -13.58 44.59 3.19
N ARG A 3 -13.09 44.04 2.07
CA ARG A 3 -13.71 42.87 1.45
C ARG A 3 -13.47 41.69 2.39
N CYS A 4 -14.54 41.05 2.83
CA CYS A 4 -14.45 39.75 3.50
C CYS A 4 -14.06 38.72 2.43
N GLN A 5 -12.83 38.23 2.50
CA GLN A 5 -12.33 37.13 1.69
C GLN A 5 -12.85 35.82 2.30
N GLU A 6 -13.58 35.04 1.51
CA GLU A 6 -14.01 33.68 1.85
C GLU A 6 -12.80 32.73 1.86
N PRO A 7 -12.64 31.83 2.84
CA PRO A 7 -11.51 30.90 2.85
C PRO A 7 -11.85 29.59 2.12
N GLY A 8 -10.84 29.09 1.40
CA GLY A 8 -10.53 27.66 1.37
C GLY A 8 -11.07 26.90 0.17
N GLY A 9 -10.32 26.96 -0.93
CA GLY A 9 -10.52 26.09 -2.09
C GLY A 9 -10.41 24.61 -1.72
N GLY A 10 -11.34 23.80 -2.24
CA GLY A 10 -11.19 22.37 -2.30
C GLY A 10 -9.98 22.05 -3.17
N GLU A 11 -9.00 21.35 -2.61
CA GLU A 11 -7.91 20.77 -3.37
C GLU A 11 -8.53 19.81 -4.39
N GLU A 12 -8.52 20.21 -5.66
CA GLU A 12 -8.80 19.32 -6.79
C GLU A 12 -7.67 18.30 -6.85
N GLN A 13 -7.79 17.25 -6.02
CA GLN A 13 -6.84 16.15 -5.96
C GLN A 13 -6.90 15.43 -7.30
N GLU A 14 -5.92 15.70 -8.16
CA GLU A 14 -5.80 15.08 -9.46
C GLU A 14 -5.59 13.56 -9.26
N GLU A 15 -6.63 12.77 -9.51
CA GLU A 15 -6.67 11.31 -9.31
C GLU A 15 -6.69 10.61 -10.67
N VAL A 16 -5.79 9.65 -10.87
CA VAL A 16 -5.74 8.82 -12.07
C VAL A 16 -6.52 7.55 -11.79
N THR A 17 -7.63 7.35 -12.49
CA THR A 17 -8.43 6.11 -12.41
C THR A 17 -8.27 5.30 -13.68
N GLY A 18 -7.94 4.02 -13.56
CA GLY A 18 -7.82 3.10 -14.68
C GLY A 18 -8.64 1.83 -14.45
N MET A 19 -9.30 1.34 -15.50
CA MET A 19 -9.83 -0.02 -15.53
C MET A 19 -8.67 -1.01 -15.63
N VAL A 20 -8.59 -1.98 -14.73
CA VAL A 20 -7.44 -2.90 -14.63
C VAL A 20 -7.73 -4.32 -15.09
N CYS A 21 -8.94 -4.82 -14.86
CA CYS A 21 -9.40 -6.13 -15.34
C CYS A 21 -10.92 -6.27 -15.20
N GLN A 22 -11.47 -7.38 -15.71
CA GLN A 22 -12.82 -7.81 -15.37
C GLN A 22 -12.82 -8.49 -13.99
N GLU A 23 -13.97 -8.51 -13.33
CA GLU A 23 -14.14 -9.16 -12.03
C GLU A 23 -13.89 -10.68 -12.11
N GLU A 24 -14.20 -11.31 -13.22
CA GLU A 24 -13.98 -12.74 -13.42
C GLU A 24 -12.51 -13.12 -13.67
N ASP A 25 -11.67 -12.15 -14.04
CA ASP A 25 -10.26 -12.40 -14.41
C ASP A 25 -9.37 -12.75 -13.20
N LEU A 26 -9.79 -12.41 -11.99
CA LEU A 26 -9.04 -12.66 -10.76
C LEU A 26 -9.91 -13.42 -9.77
N LYS A 27 -9.52 -14.66 -9.48
CA LYS A 27 -10.23 -15.51 -8.52
C LYS A 27 -9.83 -15.17 -7.10
N ASP A 28 -10.65 -15.60 -6.15
CA ASP A 28 -10.35 -15.40 -4.73
C ASP A 28 -9.04 -16.12 -4.34
N GLY A 29 -8.24 -15.46 -3.50
CA GLY A 29 -6.90 -15.93 -3.11
C GLY A 29 -5.84 -15.74 -4.19
N GLN A 30 -6.09 -14.92 -5.22
CA GLN A 30 -5.12 -14.60 -6.26
C GLN A 30 -4.66 -13.14 -6.19
N MET A 31 -3.48 -12.92 -6.77
CA MET A 31 -2.89 -11.60 -6.95
C MET A 31 -2.37 -11.43 -8.39
N LYS A 32 -2.39 -10.21 -8.90
CA LYS A 32 -2.01 -9.87 -10.28
C LYS A 32 -1.39 -8.47 -10.32
N GLU A 33 -0.34 -8.30 -11.11
CA GLU A 33 0.19 -6.97 -11.42
C GLU A 33 -0.65 -6.32 -12.53
N VAL A 34 -1.02 -5.06 -12.30
CA VAL A 34 -1.82 -4.26 -13.23
C VAL A 34 -1.21 -2.88 -13.38
N ALA A 35 -1.35 -2.27 -14.56
CA ALA A 35 -0.86 -0.93 -14.83
C ALA A 35 -1.99 0.09 -14.69
N VAL A 36 -1.72 1.20 -14.00
CA VAL A 36 -2.62 2.34 -13.86
C VAL A 36 -1.81 3.61 -14.13
N GLY A 37 -1.99 4.20 -15.31
CA GLY A 37 -1.07 5.22 -15.82
C GLY A 37 0.35 4.65 -15.93
N ASP A 38 1.33 5.36 -15.34
CA ASP A 38 2.74 4.97 -15.36
C ASP A 38 3.14 4.09 -14.15
N GLN A 39 2.19 3.63 -13.34
CA GLN A 39 2.46 2.86 -12.12
C GLN A 39 2.00 1.40 -12.24
N THR A 40 2.80 0.50 -11.67
CA THR A 40 2.45 -0.92 -11.53
C THR A 40 1.93 -1.18 -10.12
N VAL A 41 0.73 -1.74 -10.03
CA VAL A 41 0.00 -2.00 -8.80
C VAL A 41 -0.22 -3.50 -8.63
N LEU A 42 -0.15 -4.00 -7.39
CA LEU A 42 -0.59 -5.36 -7.08
C LEU A 42 -2.08 -5.32 -6.75
N LEU A 43 -2.88 -5.89 -7.63
CA LEU A 43 -4.29 -6.17 -7.39
C LEU A 43 -4.42 -7.53 -6.70
N VAL A 44 -5.19 -7.59 -5.63
CA VAL A 44 -5.40 -8.80 -4.83
C VAL A 44 -6.90 -8.99 -4.63
N ARG A 45 -7.37 -10.25 -4.71
CA ARG A 45 -8.75 -10.60 -4.35
C ARG A 45 -8.73 -11.57 -3.18
N THR A 46 -9.33 -11.19 -2.06
CA THR A 46 -9.48 -12.04 -0.87
C THR A 46 -10.89 -11.96 -0.31
N GLN A 47 -11.49 -13.12 0.00
CA GLN A 47 -12.87 -13.22 0.49
C GLN A 47 -13.87 -12.43 -0.36
N GLY A 48 -13.70 -12.45 -1.68
CA GLY A 48 -14.54 -11.74 -2.65
C GLY A 48 -14.30 -10.23 -2.76
N GLN A 49 -13.40 -9.66 -1.96
CA GLN A 49 -13.09 -8.23 -1.95
C GLN A 49 -11.78 -7.95 -2.71
N TYR A 50 -11.75 -6.87 -3.47
CA TYR A 50 -10.55 -6.41 -4.15
C TYR A 50 -9.80 -5.40 -3.30
N SER A 51 -8.48 -5.50 -3.33
CA SER A 51 -7.57 -4.51 -2.74
C SER A 51 -6.41 -4.26 -3.67
N ALA A 52 -5.86 -3.05 -3.61
CA ALA A 52 -4.76 -2.62 -4.47
C ALA A 52 -3.67 -1.97 -3.62
N VAL A 53 -2.45 -2.50 -3.74
CA VAL A 53 -1.27 -1.98 -3.03
C VAL A 53 -0.07 -1.85 -3.97
N GLY A 54 1.00 -1.20 -3.52
CA GLY A 54 2.26 -1.15 -4.26
C GLY A 54 2.73 -2.53 -4.70
N SER A 55 3.17 -2.66 -5.94
CA SER A 55 3.60 -3.96 -6.52
C SER A 55 4.93 -4.49 -6.01
N ARG A 56 5.75 -3.61 -5.42
CA ARG A 56 7.11 -3.92 -5.01
C ARG A 56 7.24 -3.84 -3.51
N CYS A 57 8.01 -4.76 -2.94
CA CYS A 57 8.34 -4.76 -1.52
C CYS A 57 9.07 -3.46 -1.16
N SER A 58 8.61 -2.79 -0.10
CA SER A 58 9.20 -1.54 0.40
C SER A 58 10.64 -1.68 0.92
N HIS A 59 11.12 -2.92 1.13
CA HIS A 59 12.49 -3.21 1.56
C HIS A 59 13.48 -3.10 0.38
N TYR A 60 13.58 -4.13 -0.47
CA TYR A 60 14.48 -4.16 -1.64
C TYR A 60 13.76 -4.36 -2.97
N ASN A 61 12.55 -3.80 -3.09
CA ASN A 61 11.82 -3.71 -4.35
C ASN A 61 11.55 -5.08 -5.01
N ALA A 62 11.50 -6.17 -4.26
CA ALA A 62 11.13 -7.48 -4.80
C ALA A 62 9.69 -7.44 -5.34
N PRO A 63 9.39 -8.08 -6.49
CA PRO A 63 8.03 -8.13 -7.02
C PRO A 63 7.13 -9.00 -6.13
N LEU A 64 6.13 -8.39 -5.50
CA LEU A 64 5.26 -9.08 -4.54
C LEU A 64 4.34 -10.10 -5.20
N VAL A 65 4.07 -9.97 -6.51
CA VAL A 65 3.33 -10.97 -7.29
C VAL A 65 4.04 -12.33 -7.36
N LYS A 66 5.36 -12.37 -7.13
CA LYS A 66 6.12 -13.62 -7.01
C LYS A 66 6.18 -14.15 -5.57
N GLY A 67 5.57 -13.44 -4.63
CA GLY A 67 5.46 -13.81 -3.23
C GLY A 67 4.35 -14.83 -2.96
N ALA A 68 3.96 -14.93 -1.69
CA ALA A 68 2.87 -15.80 -1.26
C ALA A 68 1.76 -14.97 -0.61
N LEU A 69 0.50 -15.22 -1.01
CA LEU A 69 -0.69 -14.64 -0.39
C LEU A 69 -1.30 -15.65 0.59
N VAL A 70 -1.46 -15.26 1.85
CA VAL A 70 -2.09 -16.07 2.90
C VAL A 70 -3.10 -15.21 3.64
N GLY A 71 -4.39 -15.51 3.46
CA GLY A 71 -5.45 -14.62 3.94
C GLY A 71 -5.31 -13.23 3.31
N ASP A 72 -5.30 -12.18 4.14
CA ASP A 72 -5.11 -10.79 3.70
C ASP A 72 -3.65 -10.33 3.74
N ARG A 73 -2.70 -11.27 3.71
CA ARG A 73 -1.28 -10.99 3.94
C ARG A 73 -0.43 -11.45 2.76
N VAL A 74 0.36 -10.55 2.19
CA VAL A 74 1.32 -10.87 1.13
C VAL A 74 2.74 -10.91 1.69
N ARG A 75 3.42 -12.04 1.49
CA ARG A 75 4.78 -12.27 1.93
C ARG A 75 5.77 -12.11 0.79
N CYS A 76 6.75 -11.25 0.98
CA CYS A 76 7.82 -10.98 0.04
C CYS A 76 8.66 -12.24 -0.24
N PRO A 77 8.97 -12.54 -1.51
CA PRO A 77 9.69 -13.77 -1.88
C PRO A 77 11.18 -13.76 -1.51
N PHE A 78 11.77 -12.61 -1.16
CA PHE A 78 13.20 -12.52 -0.85
C PHE A 78 13.45 -12.80 0.63
N HIS A 79 13.09 -11.85 1.51
CA HIS A 79 13.44 -11.92 2.94
C HIS A 79 12.21 -12.08 3.84
N GLY A 80 11.06 -12.43 3.26
CA GLY A 80 9.87 -12.78 4.03
C GLY A 80 9.10 -11.63 4.69
N ALA A 81 9.45 -10.37 4.40
CA ALA A 81 8.67 -9.21 4.85
C ALA A 81 7.19 -9.37 4.47
N CYS A 82 6.28 -9.13 5.41
CA CYS A 82 4.86 -9.40 5.22
C CYS A 82 4.04 -8.11 5.33
N PHE A 83 3.08 -7.95 4.41
CA PHE A 83 2.24 -6.76 4.31
C PHE A 83 0.77 -7.12 4.31
N ASN A 84 -0.05 -6.28 4.92
CA ASN A 84 -1.50 -6.34 4.82
C ASN A 84 -1.96 -5.82 3.45
N VAL A 85 -2.68 -6.62 2.67
CA VAL A 85 -3.11 -6.23 1.32
C VAL A 85 -4.25 -5.21 1.32
N LYS A 86 -4.96 -5.05 2.43
CA LYS A 86 -6.08 -4.10 2.57
C LYS A 86 -5.59 -2.70 2.95
N THR A 87 -4.61 -2.61 3.85
CA THR A 87 -4.10 -1.32 4.36
C THR A 87 -2.72 -0.94 3.81
N GLY A 88 -2.01 -1.90 3.21
CA GLY A 88 -0.61 -1.77 2.82
C GLY A 88 0.36 -1.84 4.00
N ASP A 89 -0.10 -1.96 5.24
CA ASP A 89 0.77 -1.92 6.42
C ASP A 89 1.79 -3.07 6.44
N ILE A 90 3.02 -2.74 6.81
CA ILE A 90 4.00 -3.75 7.21
C ILE A 90 3.53 -4.42 8.52
N GLU A 91 3.53 -5.75 8.51
CA GLU A 91 3.14 -6.61 9.63
C GLU A 91 4.29 -7.51 10.10
N GLU A 92 5.22 -7.90 9.22
CA GLU A 92 6.44 -8.63 9.60
C GLU A 92 7.67 -8.03 8.90
N TYR A 93 8.72 -7.82 9.69
CA TYR A 93 10.05 -7.36 9.28
C TYR A 93 10.73 -8.33 8.28
N PRO A 94 11.79 -7.95 7.54
CA PRO A 94 12.80 -6.89 7.81
C PRO A 94 12.45 -5.46 7.35
N GLY A 95 11.41 -5.26 6.53
CA GLY A 95 11.02 -3.92 6.09
C GLY A 95 10.50 -3.06 7.25
N LEU A 96 10.80 -1.75 7.24
CA LEU A 96 10.24 -0.78 8.20
C LEU A 96 9.09 0.04 7.62
N ASP A 97 9.03 0.15 6.30
CA ASP A 97 8.04 0.95 5.61
C ASP A 97 6.88 0.09 5.10
N SER A 98 5.68 0.66 5.12
CA SER A 98 4.46 0.06 4.55
C SER A 98 4.40 0.28 3.04
N LEU A 99 3.52 -0.44 2.36
CA LEU A 99 3.18 -0.23 0.96
C LEU A 99 2.20 0.94 0.81
N PRO A 100 2.22 1.66 -0.32
CA PRO A 100 1.09 2.50 -0.69
C PRO A 100 -0.16 1.63 -0.91
N SER A 101 -1.32 2.14 -0.54
CA SER A 101 -2.63 1.53 -0.75
C SER A 101 -3.48 2.41 -1.67
N TYR A 102 -4.20 1.80 -2.59
CA TYR A 102 -4.99 2.50 -3.61
C TYR A 102 -6.47 2.14 -3.49
N LYS A 103 -7.33 3.06 -3.90
CA LYS A 103 -8.78 2.81 -3.90
C LYS A 103 -9.14 1.86 -5.04
N VAL A 104 -10.00 0.90 -4.75
CA VAL A 104 -10.56 -0.02 -5.74
C VAL A 104 -12.07 0.16 -5.79
N LYS A 105 -12.63 0.21 -7.00
CA LYS A 105 -14.07 0.25 -7.24
C LYS A 105 -14.43 -0.84 -8.23
N VAL A 106 -15.51 -1.58 -7.95
CA VAL A 106 -16.05 -2.59 -8.87
C VAL A 106 -17.41 -2.10 -9.34
N GLU A 107 -17.57 -1.92 -10.65
CA GLU A 107 -18.81 -1.48 -11.28
C GLU A 107 -19.03 -2.25 -12.58
N ASP A 108 -20.25 -2.74 -12.80
CA ASP A 108 -20.65 -3.47 -14.01
C ASP A 108 -19.69 -4.62 -14.39
N GLY A 109 -19.20 -5.36 -13.39
CA GLY A 109 -18.25 -6.48 -13.58
C GLY A 109 -16.83 -6.05 -13.96
N LYS A 110 -16.49 -4.77 -13.82
CA LYS A 110 -15.16 -4.22 -14.12
C LYS A 110 -14.50 -3.69 -12.86
N VAL A 111 -13.21 -3.94 -12.72
CA VAL A 111 -12.41 -3.48 -11.60
C VAL A 111 -11.63 -2.23 -12.00
N TYR A 112 -11.78 -1.17 -11.22
CA TYR A 112 -11.13 0.12 -11.38
C TYR A 112 -10.23 0.40 -10.20
N VAL A 113 -9.05 0.94 -10.46
CA VAL A 113 -8.11 1.38 -9.43
C VAL A 113 -7.83 2.87 -9.59
N SER A 114 -7.89 3.58 -8.48
CA SER A 114 -7.68 5.04 -8.44
C SER A 114 -6.45 5.38 -7.61
N ILE A 115 -5.54 6.15 -8.22
CA ILE A 115 -4.27 6.57 -7.63
C ILE A 115 -4.21 8.10 -7.61
N ARG A 116 -4.00 8.67 -6.43
CA ARG A 116 -3.72 10.11 -6.28
C ARG A 116 -2.38 10.44 -6.90
N LYS A 117 -2.26 11.56 -7.64
CA LYS A 117 -0.99 11.93 -8.29
C LYS A 117 0.19 12.05 -7.33
N GLU A 118 -0.04 12.49 -6.10
CA GLU A 118 0.99 12.55 -5.05
C GLU A 118 1.53 11.15 -4.68
N SER A 119 0.69 10.13 -4.78
CA SER A 119 1.05 8.74 -4.48
C SER A 119 1.71 8.00 -5.65
N LEU A 120 1.73 8.57 -6.86
CA LEU A 120 2.37 7.96 -8.03
C LEU A 120 3.89 7.83 -7.89
N LYS A 121 4.52 8.61 -6.99
CA LYS A 121 5.98 8.55 -6.76
C LYS A 121 6.36 7.72 -5.53
N LEU A 122 5.38 7.26 -4.75
CA LEU A 122 5.63 6.58 -3.49
C LEU A 122 5.76 5.08 -3.72
N THR A 123 6.96 4.54 -3.46
CA THR A 123 7.16 3.09 -3.35
C THR A 123 6.93 2.58 -1.93
N LYS A 124 6.82 3.49 -0.96
CA LYS A 124 6.76 3.19 0.47
C LYS A 124 6.03 4.28 1.26
N ARG A 125 5.41 3.89 2.36
CA ARG A 125 4.76 4.77 3.34
C ARG A 125 5.35 4.49 4.73
N VAL A 126 5.96 5.50 5.33
CA VAL A 126 6.50 5.38 6.70
C VAL A 126 5.32 5.14 7.64
N LYS A 127 5.43 4.14 8.51
CA LYS A 127 4.41 3.88 9.53
C LYS A 127 4.48 4.97 10.60
N GLU A 128 3.33 5.44 11.08
CA GLU A 128 3.30 6.38 12.19
C GLU A 128 3.89 5.69 13.43
N MET A 129 4.93 6.30 13.99
CA MET A 129 5.62 5.80 15.17
C MET A 129 5.02 6.43 16.42
N CYS A 130 4.93 5.66 17.51
CA CYS A 130 4.52 6.19 18.80
C CYS A 130 5.44 7.32 19.26
N SER A 131 4.88 8.33 19.91
CA SER A 131 5.64 9.42 20.52
C SER A 131 6.17 9.03 21.90
N ARG A 132 7.23 9.72 22.35
CA ARG A 132 7.81 9.54 23.67
C ARG A 132 6.83 10.02 24.76
N ALA A 133 6.66 9.21 25.81
CA ALA A 133 6.00 9.65 27.04
C ALA A 133 6.92 10.60 27.85
N PRO A 134 6.51 11.85 28.14
CA PRO A 134 7.39 12.88 28.73
C PRO A 134 7.79 12.60 30.18
N ASP A 135 7.00 11.83 30.92
CA ASP A 135 7.23 11.40 32.30
C ASP A 135 8.26 10.26 32.40
N VAL A 136 8.55 9.57 31.29
CA VAL A 136 9.55 8.49 31.23
C VAL A 136 10.94 9.08 30.94
N GLN A 137 11.84 8.98 31.92
CA GLN A 137 13.21 9.54 31.85
C GLN A 137 14.31 8.50 31.59
N HIS A 138 13.99 7.20 31.63
CA HIS A 138 14.95 6.16 31.32
C HIS A 138 14.90 5.81 29.82
N THR A 139 16.06 5.54 29.23
CA THR A 139 16.19 5.11 27.83
C THR A 139 16.64 3.66 27.81
N ILE A 140 15.90 2.82 27.09
CA ILE A 140 16.29 1.44 26.81
C ILE A 140 16.70 1.38 25.34
N VAL A 141 17.88 0.82 25.06
CA VAL A 141 18.35 0.56 23.70
C VAL A 141 18.28 -0.94 23.47
N LEU A 142 17.46 -1.37 22.52
CA LEU A 142 17.43 -2.75 22.06
C LEU A 142 18.37 -2.89 20.87
N VAL A 143 19.44 -3.68 21.04
CA VAL A 143 20.40 -3.97 19.97
C VAL A 143 20.12 -5.39 19.47
N GLY A 144 19.55 -5.50 18.27
CA GLY A 144 19.38 -6.77 17.56
C GLY A 144 20.39 -6.92 16.44
N GLY A 145 20.84 -8.15 16.17
CA GLY A 145 21.56 -8.49 14.95
C GLY A 145 20.59 -9.12 13.96
N GLY A 146 20.26 -8.40 12.88
CA GLY A 146 19.54 -8.98 11.75
C GLY A 146 20.51 -9.75 10.85
N GLU A 147 20.12 -10.93 10.39
CA GLU A 147 20.83 -11.61 9.31
C GLU A 147 20.32 -11.07 7.96
N ASP A 148 21.18 -10.34 7.24
CA ASP A 148 21.00 -10.10 5.81
C ASP A 148 21.68 -11.28 5.08
N GLY A 149 20.87 -12.21 4.58
CA GLY A 149 21.31 -13.35 3.75
C GLY A 149 21.31 -13.02 2.27
#